data_AF-A0A661NAD6-F1
#
_entry.id   AF-A0A661NAD6-F1
#
_cell.length_a   1.000
_cell.length_b   1.000
_cell.length_c   1.000
_cell.angle_alpha   90.00
_cell.angle_beta   90.00
_cell.angle_gamma   90.00
#
_symmetry.space_group_name_H-M   'P 1'
#
loop_
_entity.id
_entity.type
_entity.pdbx_description
1 polymer ?
#
loop_
_entity_poly.entity_id
_entity_poly.type
_entity_poly.pdbx_seq_one_letter_code
_entity_poly.pdbx_strand_id
1 'polypeptide(L)'
;MTVDLLAAWLLSIMLSASPPGKSRRPAEAIESADQGKARYAAIARAIAQVSLDPKEQPLYQGKQGRAQTAALLLAISYHESTWRRHVDLGLGPRALGGGRYWCMMQIAVDPRKTAPGKTAERKTAEGWTGRQLVQNRQRCFRAGLHILQRGKRYCGKRGGSSFINHYASGYCDRGSKAVAVRLRTYRRWLRKHPISSRPVPQPAPRRSQAGKASR
;
A
#
# COMPACT_ATOMS: atom_id res chain seq x y z
N MET A 1 -2.06 -13.92 -13.23
CA MET A 1 -1.04 -13.42 -12.28
C MET A 1 -1.45 -13.84 -10.88
N THR A 2 -0.58 -14.51 -10.13
CA THR A 2 -0.86 -14.97 -8.77
C THR A 2 -0.54 -13.87 -7.74
N VAL A 3 -1.00 -14.05 -6.50
CA VAL A 3 -0.64 -13.18 -5.37
C VAL A 3 0.87 -13.12 -5.18
N ASP A 4 1.56 -14.25 -5.25
CA ASP A 4 3.02 -14.31 -5.02
C ASP A 4 3.80 -13.58 -6.11
N LEU A 5 3.43 -13.76 -7.38
CA LEU A 5 4.07 -13.05 -8.50
C LEU A 5 3.87 -11.54 -8.40
N LEU A 6 2.64 -11.10 -8.09
CA LEU A 6 2.36 -9.67 -7.93
C LEU A 6 3.07 -9.09 -6.70
N ALA A 7 3.09 -9.83 -5.58
CA ALA A 7 3.77 -9.41 -4.36
C ALA A 7 5.29 -9.29 -4.57
N ALA A 8 5.92 -10.26 -5.25
CA ALA A 8 7.35 -10.20 -5.57
C ALA A 8 7.68 -8.99 -6.47
N TRP A 9 6.83 -8.72 -7.48
CA TRP A 9 6.98 -7.53 -8.32
C TRP A 9 6.87 -6.23 -7.52
N LEU A 10 5.84 -6.09 -6.67
CA LEU A 10 5.67 -4.93 -5.79
C LEU A 10 6.84 -4.77 -4.81
N LEU A 11 7.33 -5.87 -4.23
CA LEU A 11 8.50 -5.86 -3.34
C LEU A 11 9.75 -5.34 -4.06
N SER A 12 9.96 -5.73 -5.33
CA SER A 12 11.09 -5.21 -6.12
C SER A 12 11.04 -3.68 -6.29
N ILE A 13 9.84 -3.12 -6.44
CA ILE A 13 9.62 -1.66 -6.50
C ILE A 13 9.92 -1.03 -5.14
N MET A 14 9.45 -1.64 -4.05
CA MET A 14 9.67 -1.11 -2.70
C MET A 14 11.16 -1.03 -2.36
N LEU A 15 11.91 -2.12 -2.61
CA LEU A 15 13.35 -2.19 -2.34
C LEU A 15 14.16 -1.20 -3.19
N SER A 16 13.71 -0.92 -4.42
CA SER A 16 14.38 0.07 -5.28
C SER A 16 14.06 1.51 -4.88
N ALA A 17 12.87 1.76 -4.32
CA ALA A 17 12.39 3.11 -3.98
C ALA A 17 12.79 3.55 -2.56
N SER A 18 12.89 2.63 -1.60
CA SER A 18 13.19 2.93 -0.20
C SER A 18 13.95 1.78 0.45
N PRO A 19 15.26 1.94 0.76
CA PRO A 19 15.99 0.89 1.45
C PRO A 19 15.39 0.61 2.84
N PRO A 20 15.23 -0.66 3.24
CA PRO A 20 14.69 -1.04 4.53
C PRO A 20 15.64 -0.70 5.69
N GLY A 21 15.11 -0.65 6.93
CA GLY A 21 15.92 -0.37 8.13
C GLY A 21 16.28 1.10 8.36
N LYS A 22 15.71 2.04 7.59
CA LYS A 22 15.98 3.48 7.73
C LYS A 22 15.29 4.18 8.90
N SER A 23 14.33 3.53 9.57
CA SER A 23 13.61 4.14 10.69
C SER A 23 14.55 4.28 11.89
N ARG A 24 14.79 5.52 12.34
CA ARG A 24 15.64 5.81 13.51
C ARG A 24 14.85 6.15 14.77
N ARG A 25 13.58 6.52 14.61
CA ARG A 25 12.67 6.90 15.70
C ARG A 25 11.22 6.50 15.36
N PRO A 26 10.38 6.27 16.38
CA PRO A 26 10.74 6.03 17.78
C PRO A 26 11.59 4.74 17.94
N ALA A 27 12.11 4.44 19.14
CA ALA A 27 13.10 3.37 19.34
C ALA A 27 12.56 1.99 18.91
N GLU A 28 11.29 1.72 19.21
CA GLU A 28 10.54 0.52 18.83
C GLU A 28 10.33 0.36 17.31
N ALA A 29 10.59 1.43 16.55
CA ALA A 29 10.52 1.44 15.10
C ALA A 29 11.89 1.21 14.42
N ILE A 30 12.97 1.06 15.19
CA ILE A 30 14.26 0.64 14.66
C ILE A 30 14.17 -0.84 14.28
N GLU A 31 14.63 -1.16 13.07
CA GLU A 31 14.65 -2.53 12.55
C GLU A 31 15.91 -2.75 11.72
N SER A 32 16.39 -3.99 11.67
CA SER A 32 17.48 -4.35 10.77
C SER A 32 17.03 -4.29 9.31
N ALA A 33 17.99 -4.26 8.38
CA ALA A 33 17.68 -4.30 6.95
C ALA A 33 16.85 -5.55 6.60
N ASP A 34 17.16 -6.72 7.14
CA ASP A 34 16.46 -7.97 6.84
C ASP A 34 15.06 -8.03 7.46
N GLN A 35 14.89 -7.53 8.69
CA GLN A 35 13.56 -7.35 9.29
C GLN A 35 12.70 -6.41 8.43
N GLY A 36 13.27 -5.30 7.95
CA GLY A 36 12.58 -4.38 7.06
C GLY A 36 12.25 -4.98 5.70
N LYS A 37 13.14 -5.81 5.11
CA LYS A 37 12.83 -6.56 3.87
C LYS A 37 11.65 -7.50 4.07
N ALA A 38 11.64 -8.26 5.16
CA ALA A 38 10.53 -9.18 5.48
C ALA A 38 9.21 -8.42 5.68
N ARG A 39 9.26 -7.28 6.38
CA ARG A 39 8.10 -6.40 6.56
C ARG A 39 7.60 -5.83 5.23
N TYR A 40 8.50 -5.39 4.35
CA TYR A 40 8.15 -4.94 3.00
C TYR A 40 7.49 -6.07 2.19
N ALA A 41 7.98 -7.30 2.29
CA ALA A 41 7.35 -8.45 1.64
C ALA A 41 5.91 -8.68 2.15
N ALA A 42 5.67 -8.53 3.45
CA ALA A 42 4.33 -8.63 4.03
C ALA A 42 3.40 -7.49 3.54
N ILE A 43 3.91 -6.28 3.40
CA ILE A 43 3.19 -5.13 2.85
C ILE A 43 2.81 -5.39 1.39
N ALA A 44 3.79 -5.79 0.57
CA ALA A 44 3.59 -6.12 -0.83
C ALA A 44 2.57 -7.24 -1.03
N ARG A 45 2.64 -8.29 -0.21
CA ARG A 45 1.65 -9.38 -0.20
C ARG A 45 0.24 -8.89 0.12
N ALA A 46 0.09 -8.02 1.11
CA ALA A 46 -1.22 -7.46 1.47
C ALA A 46 -1.83 -6.63 0.32
N ILE A 47 -1.03 -5.82 -0.36
CA ILE A 47 -1.49 -5.06 -1.55
C ILE A 47 -1.90 -6.01 -2.67
N ALA A 48 -1.10 -7.06 -2.92
CA ALA A 48 -1.39 -8.05 -3.96
C ALA A 48 -2.68 -8.82 -3.67
N GLN A 49 -2.89 -9.23 -2.42
CA GLN A 49 -4.12 -9.91 -1.98
C GLN A 49 -5.35 -9.04 -2.20
N VAL A 50 -5.33 -7.77 -1.79
CA VAL A 50 -6.45 -6.84 -2.00
C VAL A 50 -6.69 -6.57 -3.48
N SER A 51 -5.63 -6.39 -4.27
CA SER A 51 -5.77 -6.03 -5.69
C SER A 51 -6.25 -7.20 -6.57
N LEU A 52 -5.93 -8.43 -6.18
CA LEU A 52 -6.35 -9.66 -6.88
C LEU A 52 -7.62 -10.29 -6.30
N ASP A 53 -8.17 -9.77 -5.20
CA ASP A 53 -9.43 -10.24 -4.62
C ASP A 53 -10.57 -10.10 -5.65
N PRO A 54 -11.24 -11.21 -6.03
CA PRO A 54 -12.33 -11.16 -7.00
C PRO A 54 -13.53 -10.35 -6.52
N LYS A 55 -13.71 -10.16 -5.20
CA LYS A 55 -14.78 -9.34 -4.62
C LYS A 55 -14.50 -7.83 -4.75
N GLU A 56 -13.27 -7.46 -5.05
CA GLU A 56 -12.84 -6.08 -5.23
C GLU A 56 -12.87 -5.67 -6.70
N GLN A 57 -13.45 -4.49 -6.98
CA GLN A 57 -13.38 -3.89 -8.30
C GLN A 57 -12.03 -3.17 -8.50
N PRO A 58 -11.26 -3.47 -9.56
CA PRO A 58 -10.02 -2.75 -9.83
C PRO A 58 -10.29 -1.31 -10.23
N LEU A 59 -9.34 -0.42 -9.95
CA LEU A 59 -9.38 0.97 -10.40
C LEU A 59 -9.13 1.10 -11.91
N TYR A 60 -8.54 0.10 -12.54
CA TYR A 60 -8.25 0.08 -13.96
C TYR A 60 -8.85 -1.17 -14.60
N GLN A 61 -9.25 -1.05 -15.86
CA GLN A 61 -9.84 -2.14 -16.64
C GLN A 61 -8.76 -2.92 -17.40
N GLY A 62 -9.17 -4.03 -18.02
CA GLY A 62 -8.33 -4.84 -18.90
C GLY A 62 -7.41 -5.83 -18.18
N LYS A 63 -6.64 -6.60 -18.97
CA LYS A 63 -5.83 -7.74 -18.50
C LYS A 63 -4.83 -7.38 -17.38
N GLN A 64 -4.35 -6.13 -17.34
CA GLN A 64 -3.41 -5.64 -16.33
C GLN A 64 -4.06 -4.73 -15.27
N GLY A 65 -5.38 -4.52 -15.32
CA GLY A 65 -6.06 -3.52 -14.50
C GLY A 65 -5.87 -3.72 -12.99
N ARG A 66 -5.85 -4.97 -12.54
CA ARG A 66 -5.57 -5.33 -11.13
C ARG A 66 -4.12 -5.04 -10.72
N ALA A 67 -3.14 -5.37 -11.57
CA ALA A 67 -1.73 -5.05 -11.30
C ALA A 67 -1.47 -3.54 -11.32
N GLN A 68 -2.11 -2.80 -12.23
CA GLN A 68 -2.08 -1.34 -12.26
C GLN A 68 -2.73 -0.73 -11.01
N THR A 69 -3.82 -1.34 -10.52
CA THR A 69 -4.46 -0.95 -9.25
C THR A 69 -3.49 -1.14 -8.10
N ALA A 70 -2.82 -2.30 -8.02
CA ALA A 70 -1.82 -2.59 -7.01
C ALA A 70 -0.66 -1.58 -7.00
N ALA A 71 -0.13 -1.24 -8.18
CA ALA A 71 0.92 -0.25 -8.31
C ALA A 71 0.48 1.16 -7.91
N LEU A 72 -0.77 1.55 -8.18
CA LEU A 72 -1.31 2.82 -7.69
C LEU A 72 -1.44 2.84 -6.17
N LEU A 73 -1.97 1.77 -5.56
CA LEU A 73 -2.04 1.64 -4.09
C LEU A 73 -0.63 1.72 -3.47
N LEU A 74 0.35 1.05 -4.07
CA LEU A 74 1.74 1.12 -3.65
C LEU A 74 2.27 2.56 -3.72
N ALA A 75 2.03 3.27 -4.82
CA ALA A 75 2.49 4.65 -4.98
C ALA A 75 1.85 5.60 -3.98
N ILE A 76 0.55 5.45 -3.71
CA ILE A 76 -0.13 6.24 -2.70
C ILE A 76 0.48 5.96 -1.33
N SER A 77 0.56 4.70 -0.90
CA SER A 77 1.11 4.34 0.42
C SER A 77 2.55 4.80 0.64
N TYR A 78 3.37 4.87 -0.41
CA TYR A 78 4.70 5.47 -0.35
C TYR A 78 4.64 6.96 0.01
N HIS A 79 3.77 7.72 -0.64
CA HIS A 79 3.63 9.16 -0.36
C HIS A 79 2.96 9.43 0.98
N GLU A 80 2.10 8.53 1.45
CA GLU A 80 1.44 8.66 2.75
C GLU A 80 2.37 8.27 3.93
N SER A 81 3.20 7.24 3.77
CA SER A 81 3.89 6.63 4.91
C SER A 81 5.39 6.41 4.73
N THR A 82 5.88 6.46 3.49
CA THR A 82 7.20 5.94 3.07
C THR A 82 7.51 4.54 3.61
N TRP A 83 6.45 3.77 3.90
CA TRP A 83 6.47 2.45 4.53
C TRP A 83 7.30 2.41 5.83
N ARG A 84 7.35 3.54 6.55
CA ARG A 84 8.03 3.64 7.85
C ARG A 84 7.40 2.67 8.83
N ARG A 85 8.25 1.96 9.59
CA ARG A 85 7.79 0.92 10.53
C ARG A 85 6.81 1.46 11.55
N HIS A 86 7.06 2.65 12.09
CA HIS A 86 6.12 3.24 13.05
C HIS A 86 4.75 3.54 12.44
N VAL A 87 4.66 3.93 11.17
CA VAL A 87 3.36 4.16 10.52
C VAL A 87 2.64 2.84 10.25
N ASP A 88 3.38 1.83 9.78
CA ASP A 88 2.85 0.48 9.51
C ASP A 88 2.32 -0.19 10.79
N LEU A 89 3.01 0.00 11.92
CA LEU A 89 2.67 -0.61 13.21
C LEU A 89 1.92 0.33 14.17
N GLY A 90 1.64 1.58 13.77
CA GLY A 90 0.95 2.56 14.60
C GLY A 90 1.72 2.96 15.88
N LEU A 91 3.05 3.01 15.82
CA LEU A 91 3.92 3.26 16.96
C LEU A 91 4.09 4.77 17.19
N GLY A 92 3.55 5.25 18.32
CA GLY A 92 3.63 6.63 18.75
C GLY A 92 2.68 7.60 18.02
N PRO A 93 2.49 8.82 18.55
CA PRO A 93 1.47 9.76 18.07
C PRO A 93 1.73 10.29 16.65
N ARG A 94 3.00 10.33 16.22
CA ARG A 94 3.39 10.77 14.86
C ARG A 94 3.03 9.77 13.78
N ALA A 95 2.94 8.48 14.11
CA ALA A 95 2.48 7.45 13.16
C ALA A 95 1.02 7.66 12.74
N LEU A 96 0.26 8.35 13.59
CA LEU A 96 -1.20 8.45 13.49
C LEU A 96 -1.69 9.85 13.07
N GLY A 97 -0.77 10.71 12.59
CA GLY A 97 -1.10 12.09 12.24
C GLY A 97 -1.80 12.85 13.39
N GLY A 98 -1.34 12.65 14.63
CA GLY A 98 -1.99 13.20 15.82
C GLY A 98 -3.34 12.54 16.14
N GLY A 99 -3.47 11.23 15.87
CA GLY A 99 -4.68 10.42 16.11
C GLY A 99 -5.73 10.47 14.99
N ARG A 100 -5.51 11.26 13.94
CA ARG A 100 -6.47 11.49 12.86
C ARG A 100 -6.37 10.51 11.70
N TYR A 101 -5.16 10.08 11.36
CA TYR A 101 -4.85 9.32 10.15
C TYR A 101 -4.19 8.00 10.51
N TRP A 102 -4.65 6.90 9.92
CA TRP A 102 -4.25 5.57 10.38
C TRP A 102 -3.67 4.74 9.24
N CYS A 103 -2.78 3.81 9.62
CA CYS A 103 -2.11 2.85 8.74
C CYS A 103 -1.30 3.47 7.59
N MET A 104 -0.73 2.63 6.72
CA MET A 104 0.12 3.04 5.60
C MET A 104 -0.59 3.87 4.52
N MET A 105 -1.92 3.80 4.47
CA MET A 105 -2.73 4.61 3.57
C MET A 105 -3.17 5.93 4.22
N GLN A 106 -2.82 6.20 5.49
CA GLN A 106 -3.22 7.42 6.23
C GLN A 106 -4.73 7.70 6.12
N ILE A 107 -5.54 6.69 6.41
CA ILE A 107 -7.00 6.77 6.33
C ILE A 107 -7.53 7.61 7.48
N ALA A 108 -8.36 8.61 7.18
CA ALA A 108 -8.96 9.49 8.18
C ALA A 108 -10.12 8.79 8.93
N VAL A 109 -9.88 8.43 10.19
CA VAL A 109 -10.87 7.87 11.12
C VAL A 109 -10.75 8.59 12.47
N ASP A 110 -10.79 9.92 12.41
CA ASP A 110 -10.56 10.80 13.57
C ASP A 110 -11.57 10.50 14.71
N PRO A 111 -11.11 9.97 15.86
CA PRO A 111 -11.99 9.66 16.98
C PRO A 111 -12.57 10.93 17.61
N ARG A 112 -11.98 12.11 17.37
CA ARG A 112 -12.44 13.40 17.92
C ARG A 112 -13.56 14.05 17.12
N LYS A 113 -13.86 13.52 15.93
CA LYS A 113 -14.92 14.05 15.04
C LYS A 113 -16.17 13.17 15.08
N THR A 114 -16.54 12.71 16.27
CA THR A 114 -17.89 12.19 16.47
C THR A 114 -18.88 13.35 16.35
N ALA A 115 -20.08 13.06 15.83
CA ALA A 115 -21.15 14.05 15.87
C ALA A 115 -21.43 14.42 17.35
N PRO A 116 -21.84 15.67 17.66
CA PRO A 116 -22.28 16.02 19.01
C PRO A 116 -23.27 14.98 19.53
N GLY A 117 -23.02 14.44 20.73
CA GLY A 117 -23.84 13.38 21.34
C GLY A 117 -23.49 11.94 20.92
N LYS A 118 -22.45 11.71 20.10
CA LYS A 118 -21.93 10.38 19.80
C LYS A 118 -20.57 10.16 20.46
N THR A 119 -20.44 9.07 21.23
CA THR A 119 -19.19 8.64 21.90
C THR A 119 -18.37 7.64 21.07
N ALA A 120 -18.92 7.12 19.98
CA ALA A 120 -18.32 6.06 19.20
C ALA A 120 -17.31 6.58 18.17
N GLU A 121 -16.06 6.12 18.25
CA GLU A 121 -14.98 6.33 17.28
C GLU A 121 -15.51 6.28 15.83
N ARG A 122 -15.12 7.27 15.01
CA ARG A 122 -15.45 7.27 13.58
C ARG A 122 -14.83 6.05 12.91
N LYS A 123 -15.66 5.24 12.24
CA LYS A 123 -15.21 4.05 11.50
C LYS A 123 -15.09 4.33 10.01
N THR A 124 -14.39 3.46 9.30
CA THR A 124 -14.46 3.40 7.83
C THR A 124 -15.86 2.98 7.38
N ALA A 125 -16.14 3.05 6.08
CA ALA A 125 -17.44 2.62 5.54
C ALA A 125 -17.69 1.11 5.74
N GLU A 126 -16.62 0.35 5.90
CA GLU A 126 -16.61 -1.09 6.17
C GLU A 126 -16.74 -1.39 7.68
N GLY A 127 -16.87 -0.36 8.52
CA GLY A 127 -17.02 -0.49 9.97
C GLY A 127 -15.71 -0.68 10.74
N TRP A 128 -14.55 -0.42 10.14
CA TRP A 128 -13.25 -0.58 10.82
C TRP A 128 -12.81 0.65 11.60
N THR A 129 -12.27 0.43 12.79
CA THR A 129 -11.61 1.46 13.61
C THR A 129 -10.18 1.72 13.14
N GLY A 130 -9.57 2.81 13.59
CA GLY A 130 -8.17 3.11 13.26
C GLY A 130 -7.21 2.00 13.71
N ARG A 131 -7.41 1.46 14.91
CA ARG A 131 -6.63 0.34 15.45
C ARG A 131 -6.73 -0.91 14.57
N GLN A 132 -7.93 -1.23 14.09
CA GLN A 132 -8.16 -2.38 13.21
C GLN A 132 -7.47 -2.22 11.85
N LEU A 133 -7.30 -0.98 11.36
CA LEU A 133 -6.55 -0.71 10.12
C LEU A 133 -5.04 -0.93 10.29
N VAL A 134 -4.48 -0.58 11.45
CA VAL A 134 -3.06 -0.80 11.76
C VAL A 134 -2.76 -2.29 11.97
N GLN A 135 -3.64 -3.00 12.69
CA GLN A 135 -3.45 -4.42 12.99
C GLN A 135 -3.59 -5.33 11.76
N ASN A 136 -4.24 -4.86 10.67
CA ASN A 136 -4.46 -5.65 9.47
C ASN A 136 -4.20 -4.83 8.20
N ARG A 137 -3.08 -5.13 7.55
CA ARG A 137 -2.65 -4.46 6.31
C ARG A 137 -3.66 -4.60 5.17
N GLN A 138 -4.36 -5.72 5.04
CA GLN A 138 -5.40 -5.86 4.01
C GLN A 138 -6.57 -4.90 4.27
N ARG A 139 -6.99 -4.71 5.52
CA ARG A 139 -8.03 -3.70 5.85
C ARG A 139 -7.57 -2.30 5.49
N CYS A 140 -6.32 -1.94 5.81
CA CYS A 140 -5.72 -0.67 5.42
C CYS A 140 -5.81 -0.41 3.90
N PHE A 141 -5.34 -1.36 3.09
CA PHE A 141 -5.34 -1.21 1.63
C PHE A 141 -6.74 -1.30 1.01
N ARG A 142 -7.63 -2.15 1.55
CA ARG A 142 -9.02 -2.26 1.11
C ARG A 142 -9.80 -0.97 1.38
N ALA A 143 -9.65 -0.38 2.58
CA ALA A 143 -10.24 0.92 2.88
C ALA A 143 -9.75 2.01 1.92
N GLY A 144 -8.44 2.03 1.63
CA GLY A 144 -7.87 2.96 0.64
C GLY A 144 -8.43 2.75 -0.77
N LEU A 145 -8.53 1.50 -1.21
CA LEU A 145 -9.12 1.12 -2.50
C LEU A 145 -10.58 1.59 -2.60
N HIS A 146 -11.39 1.35 -1.58
CA HIS A 146 -12.80 1.77 -1.56
C HIS A 146 -12.98 3.29 -1.59
N ILE A 147 -12.09 4.06 -0.94
CA ILE A 147 -12.10 5.52 -1.05
C ILE A 147 -11.81 5.95 -2.49
N LEU A 148 -10.84 5.32 -3.15
CA LEU A 148 -10.49 5.60 -4.55
C LEU A 148 -11.65 5.22 -5.50
N GLN A 149 -12.27 4.06 -5.30
CA GLN A 149 -13.44 3.61 -6.07
C GLN A 149 -14.63 4.58 -5.90
N ARG A 150 -14.94 5.00 -4.67
CA ARG A 150 -15.95 6.06 -4.41
C ARG A 150 -15.58 7.34 -5.13
N GLY A 151 -14.31 7.75 -5.07
CA GLY A 151 -13.80 8.88 -5.82
C GLY A 151 -14.02 8.73 -7.32
N LYS A 152 -13.83 7.54 -7.91
CA LYS A 152 -14.11 7.32 -9.35
C LYS A 152 -15.59 7.48 -9.67
N ARG A 153 -16.49 7.03 -8.80
CA ARG A 153 -17.93 7.21 -8.97
C ARG A 153 -18.33 8.69 -8.87
N TYR A 154 -17.89 9.39 -7.83
CA TYR A 154 -18.29 10.79 -7.60
C TYR A 154 -17.59 11.79 -8.52
N CYS A 155 -16.31 11.58 -8.81
CA CYS A 155 -15.50 12.50 -9.61
C CYS A 155 -15.37 12.08 -11.08
N GLY A 156 -15.93 10.94 -11.48
CA GLY A 156 -15.74 10.36 -12.82
C GLY A 156 -16.08 11.31 -13.97
N LYS A 157 -17.13 12.13 -13.82
CA LYS A 157 -17.54 13.14 -14.82
C LYS A 157 -16.52 14.25 -15.06
N ARG A 158 -15.63 14.50 -14.09
CA ARG A 158 -14.52 15.47 -14.22
C ARG A 158 -13.30 14.89 -14.94
N GLY A 159 -13.35 13.61 -15.29
CA GLY A 159 -12.30 12.91 -16.02
C GLY A 159 -11.01 12.68 -15.22
N GLY A 160 -10.08 11.95 -15.85
CA GLY A 160 -8.70 11.79 -15.42
C GLY A 160 -8.49 11.26 -14.00
N SER A 161 -7.60 11.91 -13.26
CA SER A 161 -7.14 11.52 -11.92
C SER A 161 -7.86 12.22 -10.77
N SER A 162 -9.00 12.85 -11.03
CA SER A 162 -9.81 13.56 -10.03
C SER A 162 -10.26 12.68 -8.86
N PHE A 163 -10.38 11.37 -9.05
CA PHE A 163 -10.66 10.43 -7.96
C PHE A 163 -9.52 10.34 -6.93
N ILE A 164 -8.27 10.62 -7.34
CA ILE A 164 -7.12 10.68 -6.42
C ILE A 164 -7.13 12.02 -5.67
N ASN A 165 -7.61 13.11 -6.29
CA ASN A 165 -7.83 14.38 -5.58
C ASN A 165 -8.82 14.17 -4.44
N HIS A 166 -9.90 13.44 -4.71
CA HIS A 166 -10.89 13.08 -3.70
C HIS A 166 -10.29 12.23 -2.58
N TYR A 167 -9.40 11.28 -2.90
CA TYR A 167 -8.66 10.55 -1.89
C TYR A 167 -7.81 11.48 -1.00
N ALA A 168 -7.02 12.37 -1.62
CA ALA A 168 -6.04 13.19 -0.91
C ALA A 168 -6.66 14.35 -0.13
N SER A 169 -7.78 14.91 -0.60
CA SER A 169 -8.36 16.16 -0.07
C SER A 169 -9.83 16.07 0.33
N GLY A 170 -10.54 15.02 -0.09
CA GLY A 170 -12.00 14.94 0.00
C GLY A 170 -12.75 15.68 -1.12
N TYR A 171 -12.06 16.40 -2.00
CA TYR A 171 -12.65 17.16 -3.11
C TYR A 171 -12.11 16.69 -4.45
N CYS A 172 -12.92 16.74 -5.52
CA CYS A 172 -12.49 16.26 -6.84
C CYS A 172 -11.50 17.19 -7.55
N ASP A 173 -11.44 18.47 -7.16
CA ASP A 173 -10.73 19.56 -7.84
C ASP A 173 -9.60 20.19 -6.98
N ARG A 174 -9.44 19.76 -5.73
CA ARG A 174 -8.35 20.21 -4.83
C ARG A 174 -7.24 19.17 -4.72
N GLY A 175 -6.02 19.62 -4.39
CA GLY A 175 -4.88 18.72 -4.15
C GLY A 175 -4.12 18.29 -5.42
N SER A 176 -4.32 18.98 -6.55
CA SER A 176 -3.73 18.65 -7.86
C SER A 176 -2.20 18.46 -7.81
N LYS A 177 -1.47 19.31 -7.07
CA LYS A 177 -0.01 19.18 -6.88
C LYS A 177 0.37 17.86 -6.21
N ALA A 178 -0.31 17.50 -5.11
CA ALA A 178 -0.04 16.27 -4.35
C ALA A 178 -0.38 15.01 -5.16
N VAL A 179 -1.44 15.08 -5.97
CA VAL A 179 -1.85 14.01 -6.89
C VAL A 179 -0.88 13.86 -8.06
N ALA A 180 -0.41 14.96 -8.64
CA ALA A 180 0.56 14.94 -9.74
C ALA A 180 1.86 14.23 -9.33
N VAL A 181 2.33 14.44 -8.10
CA VAL A 181 3.51 13.73 -7.56
C VAL A 181 3.24 12.23 -7.44
N ARG A 182 2.10 11.81 -6.87
CA ARG A 182 1.71 10.40 -6.73
C ARG A 182 1.63 9.70 -8.10
N LEU A 183 0.98 10.33 -9.08
CA LEU A 183 0.86 9.79 -10.44
C LEU A 183 2.20 9.72 -11.18
N ARG A 184 3.07 10.72 -11.00
CA ARG A 184 4.41 10.69 -11.57
C ARG A 184 5.23 9.52 -11.00
N THR A 185 5.15 9.27 -9.69
CA THR A 185 5.78 8.09 -9.06
C THR A 185 5.20 6.80 -9.63
N TYR A 186 3.87 6.67 -9.67
CA TYR A 186 3.18 5.51 -10.24
C TYR A 186 3.63 5.22 -11.69
N ARG A 187 3.58 6.21 -12.58
CA ARG A 187 3.97 6.07 -13.99
C ARG A 187 5.46 5.73 -14.13
N ARG A 188 6.32 6.37 -13.33
CA ARG A 188 7.76 6.08 -13.30
C ARG A 188 8.02 4.63 -12.93
N TRP A 189 7.31 4.10 -11.93
CA TRP A 189 7.46 2.72 -11.51
C TRP A 189 6.98 1.74 -12.56
N LEU A 190 5.82 1.97 -13.19
CA LEU A 190 5.37 1.11 -14.29
C LEU A 190 6.35 1.06 -15.46
N ARG A 191 7.04 2.17 -15.75
CA ARG A 191 8.08 2.22 -16.78
C ARG A 191 9.36 1.49 -16.36
N LYS A 192 9.83 1.70 -15.13
CA LYS A 192 11.09 1.11 -14.62
C LYS A 192 10.94 -0.37 -14.25
N HIS A 193 9.75 -0.78 -13.85
CA HIS A 193 9.41 -2.13 -13.44
C HIS A 193 8.19 -2.59 -14.26
N PRO A 194 8.35 -2.92 -15.55
CA PRO A 194 7.24 -3.38 -16.38
C PRO A 194 6.49 -4.53 -15.72
N ILE A 195 5.17 -4.56 -15.88
CA ILE A 195 4.32 -5.65 -15.41
C ILE A 195 4.62 -6.86 -16.30
N SER A 196 5.58 -7.69 -15.89
CA SER A 196 5.86 -8.95 -16.58
C SER A 196 4.93 -10.03 -16.04
N SER A 197 4.26 -10.75 -16.95
CA SER A 197 3.54 -11.98 -16.64
C SER A 197 4.46 -13.20 -16.61
N ARG A 198 5.74 -13.06 -17.02
CA ARG A 198 6.69 -14.18 -17.01
C ARG A 198 7.06 -14.52 -15.57
N PRO A 199 6.97 -15.80 -15.17
CA PRO A 199 7.50 -16.24 -13.88
C PRO A 199 8.96 -15.83 -13.78
N VAL A 200 9.39 -15.35 -12.61
CA VAL A 200 10.82 -15.27 -12.30
C VAL A 200 11.36 -16.70 -12.41
N PRO A 201 12.38 -16.99 -13.22
CA PRO A 201 12.99 -18.31 -13.25
C PRO A 201 13.38 -18.69 -11.82
N GLN A 202 12.87 -19.81 -11.31
CA GLN A 202 13.37 -20.31 -10.04
C GLN A 202 14.87 -20.56 -10.19
N PRO A 203 15.70 -20.16 -9.21
CA PRO A 203 17.11 -20.53 -9.24
C PRO A 203 17.17 -22.05 -9.34
N ALA A 204 17.93 -22.55 -10.33
CA ALA A 204 18.11 -23.98 -10.50
C ALA A 204 18.54 -24.60 -9.16
N PRO A 205 17.99 -25.77 -8.77
CA PRO A 205 18.44 -26.43 -7.56
C PRO A 205 19.96 -26.57 -7.62
N ARG A 206 20.66 -26.11 -6.57
CA ARG A 206 22.10 -26.28 -6.45
C ARG A 206 22.36 -27.79 -6.57
N ARG A 207 23.07 -28.21 -7.61
CA ARG A 207 23.56 -29.60 -7.71
C ARG A 207 24.29 -29.89 -6.40
N SER A 208 23.74 -30.80 -5.61
CA SER A 208 24.44 -31.40 -4.49
C SER A 208 25.76 -31.92 -5.04
N GLN A 209 26.87 -31.47 -4.47
CA GLN A 209 28.16 -32.10 -4.72
C GLN A 209 28.06 -33.51 -4.14
N ALA A 210 27.78 -34.48 -5.01
CA ALA A 210 27.89 -35.89 -4.66
C ALA A 210 29.34 -36.11 -4.22
N GLY A 211 29.48 -36.50 -2.95
CA GLY A 211 30.78 -36.76 -2.34
C GLY A 211 31.55 -37.79 -3.18
N LYS A 212 32.78 -37.42 -3.55
CA LYS A 212 33.77 -38.41 -3.95
C LYS A 212 34.11 -39.21 -2.69
N ALA A 213 33.60 -40.44 -2.61
CA ALA A 213 34.15 -41.43 -1.71
C ALA A 213 35.56 -41.78 -2.21
N SER A 214 36.57 -41.40 -1.43
CA SER A 214 37.95 -41.87 -1.61
C SER A 214 38.01 -43.35 -1.23
N ARG A 215 38.70 -44.12 -2.06
CA ARG A 215 39.05 -45.53 -1.82
C ARG A 215 40.13 -45.65 -0.77
#